data_AF-A0A0V0QWP7-F1
#
_entry.id   AF-A0A0V0QWP7-F1
#
_cell.length_a   1.000
_cell.length_b   1.000
_cell.length_c   1.000
_cell.angle_alpha   90.00
_cell.angle_beta   90.00
_cell.angle_gamma   90.00
#
_symmetry.space_group_name_H-M   'P 1'
#
loop_
_entity.id
_entity.type
_entity.pdbx_description
1 polymer ?
#
loop_
_entity_poly.entity_id
_entity_poly.type
_entity_poly.pdbx_seq_one_letter_code
_entity_poly.pdbx_strand_id
1 'polypeptide(L)'
;MQLKQFQYQKIDYKQQYDRSKKPFNELDQNDIYDKTLLSENIQINAPWRWAPLFQNQWELTYDKKFQRKMRYFKNLRYFEEEHEKELIDTFLFQALKDTDFDYYYNYQAQGKLWFGNIDYLIYNKKSENQLPLIPVVRAKRYLNKVIGKYESNFNVYEAIGAGMWAFNSSRGRDPEIQFQKVLMTDGNRWKLIQIGNDGSFEKTHVYESQIDRYFKIYNDDQMQNLALGIIKFSLDQPDDKQKALKKIYDFIDERRFMTELDPQTKATFEKRKKYYFWLPKSIREVFTRYN
;
A
#
# COMPACT_ATOMS: atom_id res chain seq x y z
N MET A 1 -2.86 -4.09 35.00
CA MET A 1 -2.05 -3.21 34.12
C MET A 1 -3.02 -2.29 33.39
N GLN A 2 -3.15 -1.04 33.85
CA GLN A 2 -4.10 -0.06 33.28
C GLN A 2 -3.73 0.23 31.83
N LEU A 3 -4.70 0.11 30.92
CA LEU A 3 -4.60 0.66 29.57
C LEU A 3 -4.43 2.17 29.74
N LYS A 4 -3.22 2.71 29.51
CA LYS A 4 -3.05 4.16 29.35
C LYS A 4 -4.03 4.57 28.24
N GLN A 5 -5.01 5.40 28.59
CA GLN A 5 -5.84 6.09 27.60
C GLN A 5 -4.89 6.71 26.58
N PHE A 6 -5.06 6.32 25.31
CA PHE A 6 -4.29 6.83 24.19
C PHE A 6 -4.49 8.35 24.15
N GLN A 7 -3.48 9.09 24.62
CA GLN A 7 -3.50 10.54 24.51
C GLN A 7 -3.20 10.88 23.06
N TYR A 8 -4.25 11.23 22.33
CA TYR A 8 -4.14 12.00 21.09
C TYR A 8 -3.29 13.23 21.40
N GLN A 9 -2.02 13.23 21.03
CA GLN A 9 -1.26 14.47 21.02
C GLN A 9 -1.91 15.37 19.96
N LYS A 10 -2.64 16.37 20.44
CA LYS A 10 -3.20 17.43 19.63
C LYS A 10 -2.02 18.30 19.17
N ILE A 11 -1.45 17.98 18.02
CA ILE A 11 -0.34 18.73 17.44
C ILE A 11 -0.85 20.10 16.98
N ASP A 12 -0.08 21.15 17.27
CA ASP A 12 -0.44 22.55 17.04
C ASP A 12 -0.41 22.89 15.54
N TYR A 13 -1.55 23.30 14.97
CA TYR A 13 -1.85 23.36 13.54
C TYR A 13 -1.25 24.58 12.78
N LYS A 14 -0.18 25.20 13.29
CA LYS A 14 0.34 26.47 12.74
C LYS A 14 1.58 26.35 11.86
N GLN A 15 1.72 25.26 11.08
CA GLN A 15 2.60 25.30 9.91
C GLN A 15 1.77 25.72 8.68
N GLN A 16 2.03 26.94 8.19
CA GLN A 16 1.40 27.43 6.97
C GLN A 16 1.99 26.68 5.76
N TYR A 17 1.17 25.89 5.08
CA TYR A 17 1.53 25.28 3.81
C TYR A 17 1.83 26.36 2.77
N ASP A 18 2.84 26.10 1.95
CA ASP A 18 3.10 26.88 0.75
C ASP A 18 1.95 26.65 -0.24
N ARG A 19 1.07 27.64 -0.37
CA ARG A 19 -0.14 27.59 -1.20
C ARG A 19 0.16 27.43 -2.70
N SER A 20 1.41 27.60 -3.13
CA SER A 20 1.80 27.37 -4.52
C SER A 20 1.91 25.88 -4.88
N LYS A 21 1.94 24.99 -3.88
CA LYS A 21 2.07 23.54 -4.06
C LYS A 21 0.70 22.86 -3.99
N LYS A 22 0.60 21.67 -4.59
CA LYS A 22 -0.63 20.87 -4.55
C LYS A 22 -0.60 19.90 -3.35
N PRO A 23 -1.69 19.76 -2.58
CA PRO A 23 -1.73 18.81 -1.48
C PRO A 23 -1.92 17.37 -1.97
N PHE A 24 -1.47 16.37 -1.19
CA PHE A 24 -1.49 14.95 -1.59
C PHE A 24 -2.90 14.46 -1.96
N ASN A 25 -3.93 14.92 -1.24
CA ASN A 25 -5.32 14.53 -1.45
C ASN A 25 -5.92 15.05 -2.76
N GLU A 26 -5.29 16.04 -3.40
CA GLU A 26 -5.72 16.63 -4.67
C GLU A 26 -4.89 16.15 -5.86
N LEU A 27 -3.86 15.32 -5.63
CA LEU A 27 -3.04 14.79 -6.69
C LEU A 27 -3.85 13.89 -7.63
N ASP A 28 -3.61 14.08 -8.92
CA ASP A 28 -4.19 13.32 -10.01
C ASP A 28 -3.12 12.61 -10.84
N GLN A 29 -3.56 11.95 -11.92
CA GLN A 29 -2.66 11.20 -12.79
C GLN A 29 -1.60 12.08 -13.45
N ASN A 30 -1.93 13.31 -13.85
CA ASN A 30 -1.02 14.19 -14.57
C ASN A 30 0.08 14.70 -13.62
N ASP A 31 -0.29 15.06 -12.39
CA ASP A 31 0.68 15.48 -11.38
C ASP A 31 1.73 14.39 -11.13
N ILE A 32 1.27 13.13 -11.06
CA ILE A 32 2.13 11.97 -10.86
C ILE A 32 2.95 11.69 -12.13
N TYR A 33 2.37 11.83 -13.32
CA TYR A 33 3.05 11.56 -14.60
C TYR A 33 4.26 12.46 -14.82
N ASP A 34 4.14 13.73 -14.48
CA ASP A 34 5.21 14.71 -14.64
C ASP A 34 6.41 14.50 -13.68
N LYS A 35 6.26 13.57 -12.72
CA LYS A 35 7.23 13.32 -11.63
C LYS A 35 7.62 11.86 -11.46
N THR A 36 6.96 10.93 -12.16
CA THR A 36 7.17 9.49 -12.05
C THR A 36 7.12 8.85 -13.44
N LEU A 37 7.79 7.71 -13.61
CA LEU A 37 7.72 6.93 -14.85
C LEU A 37 6.47 6.06 -14.84
N LEU A 38 5.30 6.69 -15.00
CA LEU A 38 3.98 6.04 -14.97
C LEU A 38 3.81 4.95 -16.04
N SER A 39 4.59 5.00 -17.13
CA SER A 39 4.59 4.03 -18.23
C SER A 39 5.11 2.64 -17.84
N GLU A 40 5.76 2.50 -16.68
CA GLU A 40 6.25 1.22 -16.15
C GLU A 40 5.44 0.76 -14.93
N ASN A 41 4.14 1.10 -14.88
CA ASN A 41 3.20 0.56 -13.90
C ASN A 41 2.92 -0.91 -14.25
N ILE A 42 3.86 -1.80 -13.91
CA ILE A 42 3.69 -3.23 -14.14
C ILE A 42 2.64 -3.76 -13.17
N GLN A 43 1.38 -3.73 -13.59
CA GLN A 43 0.30 -4.43 -12.91
C GLN A 43 0.36 -5.91 -13.29
N ILE A 44 1.31 -6.65 -12.70
CA ILE A 44 1.29 -8.10 -12.77
C ILE A 44 0.10 -8.57 -11.92
N ASN A 45 -0.84 -9.29 -12.54
CA ASN A 45 -2.05 -9.81 -11.90
C ASN A 45 -1.79 -10.92 -10.86
N ALA A 46 -0.53 -11.15 -10.47
CA ALA A 46 -0.18 -12.15 -9.47
C ALA A 46 -0.73 -11.71 -8.10
N PRO A 47 -1.78 -12.35 -7.56
CA PRO A 47 -2.37 -11.96 -6.28
C PRO A 47 -1.42 -12.19 -5.10
N TRP A 48 -0.36 -12.97 -5.33
CA TRP A 48 0.65 -13.33 -4.35
C TRP A 48 2.00 -12.63 -4.58
N ARG A 49 2.06 -11.61 -5.44
CA ARG A 49 3.31 -10.89 -5.69
C ARG A 49 3.87 -10.36 -4.38
N TRP A 50 5.08 -10.80 -4.03
CA TRP A 50 5.78 -10.57 -2.76
C TRP A 50 5.17 -11.20 -1.50
N ALA A 51 3.98 -11.81 -1.57
CA ALA A 51 3.36 -12.51 -0.45
C ALA A 51 4.28 -13.59 0.19
N PRO A 52 5.09 -14.36 -0.56
CA PRO A 52 6.06 -15.27 0.04
C PRO A 52 7.11 -14.59 0.93
N LEU A 53 7.44 -13.32 0.68
CA LEU A 53 8.36 -12.53 1.52
C LEU A 53 7.73 -12.12 2.86
N PHE A 54 6.40 -12.26 2.99
CA PHE A 54 5.63 -11.82 4.16
C PHE A 54 5.22 -12.99 5.05
N GLN A 55 5.44 -14.23 4.60
CA GLN A 55 4.81 -15.44 5.14
C GLN A 55 5.53 -15.96 6.40
N ASN A 56 4.89 -15.67 7.53
CA ASN A 56 4.85 -16.40 8.80
C ASN A 56 4.90 -15.44 9.98
N GLN A 57 3.81 -14.70 10.19
CA GLN A 57 3.61 -13.90 11.40
C GLN A 57 2.74 -14.64 12.43
N TRP A 58 2.75 -15.99 12.44
CA TRP A 58 1.81 -16.79 13.24
C TRP A 58 1.90 -16.48 14.73
N GLU A 59 3.12 -16.25 15.21
CA GLU A 59 3.35 -15.84 16.60
C GLU A 59 2.65 -14.52 16.94
N LEU A 60 2.60 -13.58 15.99
CA LEU A 60 1.88 -12.32 16.16
C LEU A 60 0.37 -12.50 16.00
N THR A 61 -0.06 -13.29 15.02
CA THR A 61 -1.48 -13.58 14.80
C THR A 61 -2.07 -14.25 16.03
N TYR A 62 -1.38 -15.16 16.70
CA TYR A 62 -1.88 -15.87 17.88
C TYR A 62 -1.56 -15.19 19.22
N ASP A 63 -1.04 -13.96 19.21
CA ASP A 63 -0.89 -13.16 20.44
C ASP A 63 -2.25 -12.96 21.10
N LYS A 64 -2.33 -13.26 22.41
CA LYS A 64 -3.59 -13.22 23.17
C LYS A 64 -4.26 -11.84 23.17
N LYS A 65 -3.47 -10.75 23.18
CA LYS A 65 -4.00 -9.38 23.16
C LYS A 65 -4.53 -9.02 21.77
N PHE A 66 -3.79 -9.39 20.72
CA PHE A 66 -4.21 -9.20 19.34
C PHE A 66 -5.53 -9.95 19.06
N GLN A 67 -5.59 -11.23 19.43
CA GLN A 67 -6.80 -12.06 19.28
C GLN A 67 -7.99 -11.58 20.12
N ARG A 68 -7.75 -10.92 21.26
CA ARG A 68 -8.81 -10.28 22.04
C ARG A 68 -9.35 -9.05 21.30
N LYS A 69 -8.50 -8.25 20.65
CA LYS A 69 -8.94 -7.12 19.83
C LYS A 69 -9.68 -7.59 18.57
N MET A 70 -9.19 -8.62 17.88
CA MET A 70 -9.91 -9.20 16.73
C MET A 70 -11.31 -9.69 17.13
N ARG A 71 -11.44 -10.37 18.28
CA ARG A 71 -12.75 -10.77 18.83
C ARG A 71 -13.64 -9.59 19.21
N TYR A 72 -13.08 -8.49 19.70
CA TYR A 72 -13.83 -7.27 19.95
C TYR A 72 -14.44 -6.73 18.64
N PHE A 73 -13.64 -6.61 17.58
CA PHE A 73 -14.14 -6.16 16.27
C PHE A 73 -15.21 -7.09 15.67
N LYS A 74 -15.06 -8.42 15.85
CA LYS A 74 -16.09 -9.41 15.46
C LYS A 74 -17.45 -9.18 16.12
N ASN A 75 -17.44 -8.70 17.36
CA ASN A 75 -18.66 -8.53 18.16
C ASN A 75 -19.29 -7.14 18.01
N LEU A 76 -18.68 -6.24 17.24
CA LEU A 76 -19.26 -4.93 16.97
C LEU A 76 -20.50 -5.08 16.08
N ARG A 77 -21.59 -4.44 16.50
CA ARG A 77 -22.84 -4.39 15.72
C ARG A 77 -22.73 -3.41 14.55
N TYR A 78 -21.98 -2.32 14.74
CA TYR A 78 -21.76 -1.26 13.75
C TYR A 78 -20.27 -0.94 13.69
N PHE A 79 -19.76 -0.69 12.49
CA PHE A 79 -18.35 -0.40 12.26
C PHE A 79 -18.18 1.05 11.82
N GLU A 80 -17.79 1.91 12.77
CA GLU A 80 -17.65 3.36 12.57
C GLU A 80 -16.22 3.75 12.19
N GLU A 81 -15.98 5.04 11.93
CA GLU A 81 -14.64 5.52 11.54
C GLU A 81 -13.61 5.37 12.67
N GLU A 82 -14.02 5.55 13.93
CA GLU A 82 -13.14 5.33 15.09
C GLU A 82 -12.68 3.86 15.18
N HIS A 83 -13.57 2.92 14.87
CA HIS A 83 -13.25 1.49 14.84
C HIS A 83 -12.28 1.15 13.70
N GLU A 84 -12.38 1.86 12.56
CA GLU A 84 -11.41 1.74 11.47
C GLU A 84 -10.01 2.16 11.92
N LYS A 85 -9.91 3.33 12.56
CA LYS A 85 -8.65 3.84 13.11
C LYS A 85 -8.08 2.88 14.15
N GLU A 86 -8.91 2.38 15.06
CA GLU A 86 -8.53 1.41 16.09
C GLU A 86 -8.08 0.08 15.49
N LEU A 87 -8.70 -0.38 14.41
CA LEU A 87 -8.30 -1.60 13.71
C LEU A 87 -6.93 -1.43 13.06
N ILE A 88 -6.70 -0.33 12.33
CA ILE A 88 -5.39 0.00 11.74
C ILE A 88 -4.33 0.07 12.83
N ASP A 89 -4.62 0.79 13.91
CA ASP A 89 -3.75 0.93 15.08
C ASP A 89 -3.37 -0.42 15.70
N THR A 90 -4.35 -1.33 15.81
CA THR A 90 -4.13 -2.68 16.33
C THR A 90 -3.15 -3.48 15.47
N PHE A 91 -3.25 -3.38 14.14
CA PHE A 91 -2.31 -4.03 13.22
C PHE A 91 -0.92 -3.41 13.28
N LEU A 92 -0.82 -2.07 13.26
CA LEU A 92 0.46 -1.37 13.36
C LEU A 92 1.14 -1.70 14.70
N PHE A 93 0.44 -1.56 15.82
CA PHE A 93 0.99 -1.88 17.14
C PHE A 93 1.48 -3.32 17.22
N GLN A 94 0.71 -4.28 16.70
CA GLN A 94 1.10 -5.68 16.73
C GLN A 94 2.30 -5.98 15.82
N ALA A 95 2.36 -5.40 14.62
CA ALA A 95 3.45 -5.63 13.67
C ALA A 95 4.76 -4.98 14.14
N LEU A 96 4.68 -3.82 14.80
CA LEU A 96 5.82 -3.05 15.29
C LEU A 96 6.25 -3.46 16.70
N LYS A 97 5.47 -4.32 17.36
CA LYS A 97 5.79 -4.88 18.67
C LYS A 97 7.17 -5.55 18.61
N ASP A 98 7.98 -5.27 19.63
CA ASP A 98 9.34 -5.81 19.78
C ASP A 98 10.29 -5.41 18.63
N THR A 99 9.97 -4.34 17.89
CA THR A 99 10.85 -3.72 16.89
C THR A 99 11.38 -2.36 17.36
N ASP A 100 12.35 -1.83 16.62
CA ASP A 100 12.88 -0.49 16.80
C ASP A 100 12.01 0.59 16.15
N PHE A 101 10.87 0.22 15.60
CA PHE A 101 9.96 1.15 14.94
C PHE A 101 8.86 1.62 15.90
N ASP A 102 8.30 2.77 15.55
CA ASP A 102 7.10 3.39 16.13
C ASP A 102 6.40 4.21 15.04
N TYR A 103 5.29 4.87 15.35
CA TYR A 103 4.57 5.70 14.38
C TYR A 103 3.94 6.96 14.96
N TYR A 104 3.93 8.02 14.15
CA TYR A 104 3.18 9.25 14.41
C TYR A 104 1.79 9.17 13.79
N TYR A 105 0.80 9.79 14.42
CA TYR A 105 -0.54 10.01 13.85
C TYR A 105 -0.59 11.36 13.14
N ASN A 106 -1.36 11.45 12.05
CA ASN A 106 -1.69 12.69 11.33
C ASN A 106 -0.45 13.56 11.06
N TYR A 107 0.63 12.94 10.59
CA TYR A 107 1.89 13.62 10.36
C TYR A 107 1.75 14.63 9.23
N GLN A 108 2.12 15.88 9.49
CA GLN A 108 2.11 16.94 8.49
C GLN A 108 3.41 16.91 7.69
N ALA A 109 3.32 16.43 6.45
CA ALA A 109 4.44 16.39 5.52
C ALA A 109 4.50 17.68 4.69
N GLN A 110 5.67 18.32 4.70
CA GLN A 110 5.96 19.45 3.83
C GLN A 110 7.13 19.08 2.91
N GLY A 111 6.88 19.08 1.61
CA GLY A 111 7.87 18.73 0.60
C GLY A 111 8.19 19.88 -0.35
N LYS A 112 9.22 19.65 -1.17
CA LYS A 112 9.57 20.56 -2.28
C LYS A 112 8.49 20.57 -3.36
N LEU A 113 7.90 19.41 -3.66
CA LEU A 113 6.90 19.25 -4.72
C LEU A 113 5.47 19.33 -4.19
N TRP A 114 5.18 18.56 -3.14
CA TRP A 114 3.85 18.38 -2.61
C TRP A 114 3.87 18.45 -1.08
N PHE A 115 2.70 18.64 -0.49
CA PHE A 115 2.52 18.61 0.96
C PHE A 115 1.24 17.85 1.30
N GLY A 116 1.03 17.54 2.57
CA GLY A 116 -0.24 17.00 3.02
C GLY A 116 -0.13 16.31 4.36
N ASN A 117 -1.23 15.70 4.76
CA ASN A 117 -1.27 14.88 5.96
C ASN A 117 -1.05 13.42 5.59
N ILE A 118 -0.27 12.73 6.41
CA ILE A 118 -0.10 11.28 6.38
C ILE A 118 -0.79 10.72 7.61
N ASP A 119 -1.75 9.80 7.43
CA ASP A 119 -2.57 9.30 8.55
C ASP A 119 -1.72 8.64 9.63
N TYR A 120 -0.77 7.78 9.22
CA TYR A 120 0.25 7.24 10.11
C TYR A 120 1.61 7.27 9.42
N LEU A 121 2.64 7.77 10.11
CA LEU A 121 4.02 7.75 9.62
C LEU A 121 4.85 6.85 10.51
N ILE A 122 5.23 5.67 10.00
CA ILE A 122 6.13 4.75 10.72
C ILE A 122 7.56 5.27 10.57
N TYR A 123 8.33 5.22 11.65
CA TYR A 123 9.73 5.65 11.71
C TYR A 123 10.53 4.76 12.67
N ASN A 124 11.85 4.72 12.51
CA ASN A 124 12.73 4.00 13.43
C ASN A 124 13.09 4.89 14.63
N LYS A 125 12.67 4.52 15.85
CA LYS A 125 12.90 5.34 17.06
C LYS A 125 14.33 5.28 17.58
N LYS A 126 15.10 4.26 17.19
CA LYS A 126 16.50 4.08 17.61
C LYS A 126 17.50 4.62 16.60
N SER A 127 17.11 4.77 15.35
CA SER A 127 17.94 5.40 14.32
C SER A 127 18.03 6.90 14.58
N GLU A 128 19.25 7.45 14.59
CA GLU A 128 19.47 8.91 14.67
C GLU A 128 18.72 9.66 13.57
N ASN A 129 18.64 9.05 12.39
CA ASN A 129 17.96 9.62 11.23
C ASN A 129 16.48 9.25 11.14
N GLN A 130 15.96 8.41 12.04
CA GLN A 130 14.59 7.92 12.06
C GLN A 130 14.15 7.21 10.77
N LEU A 131 15.07 6.51 10.10
CA LEU A 131 14.85 5.87 8.81
C LEU A 131 14.64 4.34 8.92
N PRO A 132 13.93 3.73 7.96
CA PRO A 132 13.14 4.38 6.90
C PRO A 132 11.86 5.04 7.43
N LEU A 133 11.38 6.07 6.71
CA LEU A 133 10.06 6.66 6.94
C LEU A 133 9.03 5.93 6.08
N ILE A 134 7.97 5.37 6.64
CA ILE A 134 6.95 4.64 5.86
C ILE A 134 5.58 5.30 6.05
N PRO A 135 5.07 6.01 5.03
CA PRO A 135 3.72 6.52 5.06
C PRO A 135 2.69 5.38 5.05
N VAL A 136 1.65 5.53 5.87
CA VAL A 136 0.43 4.74 5.85
C VAL A 136 -0.72 5.69 5.54
N VAL A 137 -1.33 5.51 4.38
CA VAL A 137 -2.40 6.38 3.86
C VAL A 137 -3.73 5.65 3.94
N ARG A 138 -4.74 6.29 4.54
CA ARG A 138 -6.07 5.72 4.66
C ARG A 138 -6.84 5.82 3.35
N ALA A 139 -7.66 4.80 3.07
CA ALA A 139 -8.63 4.90 1.99
C ALA A 139 -9.69 5.96 2.34
N LYS A 140 -10.09 6.76 1.35
CA LYS A 140 -11.15 7.75 1.53
C LYS A 140 -12.51 7.11 1.33
N ARG A 141 -13.45 7.39 2.24
CA ARG A 141 -14.84 6.98 2.09
C ARG A 141 -15.55 7.96 1.17
N TYR A 142 -16.20 7.45 0.12
CA TYR A 142 -17.04 8.23 -0.78
C TYR A 142 -18.44 7.62 -0.82
N LEU A 143 -19.46 8.47 -0.87
CA LEU A 143 -20.83 8.01 -1.09
C LEU A 143 -20.96 7.57 -2.55
N ASN A 144 -21.07 6.27 -2.78
CA ASN A 144 -21.45 5.76 -4.09
C ASN A 144 -22.94 6.05 -4.30
N LYS A 145 -23.22 7.06 -5.13
CA LYS A 145 -24.57 7.56 -5.40
C LYS A 145 -25.49 6.52 -6.06
N VAL A 146 -24.93 5.51 -6.73
CA VAL A 146 -25.69 4.48 -7.44
C VAL A 146 -26.26 3.44 -6.47
N ILE A 147 -25.48 3.06 -5.46
CA ILE A 147 -25.87 2.03 -4.48
C ILE A 147 -26.28 2.62 -3.12
N GLY A 148 -26.16 3.93 -2.94
CA GLY A 148 -26.50 4.63 -1.70
C GLY A 148 -25.62 4.22 -0.49
N LYS A 149 -24.42 3.70 -0.74
CA LYS A 149 -23.51 3.19 0.28
C LYS A 149 -22.16 3.89 0.21
N TYR A 150 -21.51 4.03 1.35
CA TYR A 150 -20.12 4.48 1.40
C TYR A 150 -19.18 3.35 1.00
N GLU A 151 -18.28 3.64 0.07
CA GLU A 151 -17.20 2.75 -0.35
C GLU A 151 -15.85 3.40 -0.04
N SER A 152 -14.84 2.61 0.34
CA SER A 152 -13.48 3.13 0.49
C SER A 152 -12.74 3.05 -0.85
N ASN A 153 -12.22 4.18 -1.32
CA ASN A 153 -11.35 4.25 -2.49
C ASN A 153 -9.90 4.38 -2.07
N PHE A 154 -9.04 3.55 -2.65
CA PHE A 154 -7.61 3.73 -2.56
C PHE A 154 -7.18 4.79 -3.58
N ASN A 155 -6.94 6.01 -3.11
CA ASN A 155 -6.33 7.05 -3.95
C ASN A 155 -4.83 6.76 -4.10
N VAL A 156 -4.47 6.05 -5.18
CA VAL A 156 -3.09 5.67 -5.45
C VAL A 156 -2.19 6.89 -5.64
N TYR A 157 -2.70 8.00 -6.19
CA TYR A 157 -1.91 9.20 -6.45
C TYR A 157 -1.49 9.89 -5.14
N GLU A 158 -2.39 9.96 -4.16
CA GLU A 158 -2.09 10.44 -2.81
C GLU A 158 -1.00 9.61 -2.14
N ALA A 159 -1.09 8.28 -2.25
CA ALA A 159 -0.09 7.37 -1.70
C ALA A 159 1.28 7.51 -2.39
N ILE A 160 1.30 7.64 -3.71
CA ILE A 160 2.54 7.91 -4.46
C ILE A 160 3.13 9.27 -4.04
N GLY A 161 2.29 10.30 -3.90
CA GLY A 161 2.72 11.62 -3.44
C GLY A 161 3.38 11.60 -2.06
N ALA A 162 2.73 10.93 -1.10
CA ALA A 162 3.29 10.72 0.24
C ALA A 162 4.59 9.90 0.20
N GLY A 163 4.65 8.87 -0.66
CA GLY A 163 5.85 8.07 -0.88
C GLY A 163 7.01 8.86 -1.47
N MET A 164 6.79 9.65 -2.51
CA MET A 164 7.83 10.51 -3.10
C MET A 164 8.34 11.55 -2.10
N TRP A 165 7.46 12.09 -1.25
CA TRP A 165 7.89 12.93 -0.14
C TRP A 165 8.79 12.17 0.84
N ALA A 166 8.37 10.99 1.29
CA ALA A 166 9.14 10.17 2.23
C ALA A 166 10.49 9.76 1.64
N PHE A 167 10.51 9.44 0.34
CA PHE A 167 11.72 9.04 -0.37
C PHE A 167 12.73 10.19 -0.47
N ASN A 168 12.28 11.38 -0.89
CA ASN A 168 13.14 12.57 -0.93
C ASN A 168 13.66 12.95 0.46
N SER A 169 12.80 12.86 1.47
CA SER A 169 13.17 13.14 2.87
C SER A 169 14.14 12.11 3.43
N SER A 170 14.03 10.84 3.00
CA SER A 170 14.91 9.77 3.43
C SER A 170 16.26 9.85 2.71
N ARG A 171 16.29 10.07 1.39
CA ARG A 171 17.52 10.21 0.61
C ARG A 171 18.34 11.45 0.93
N GLY A 172 17.69 12.53 1.40
CA GLY A 172 18.41 13.68 1.95
C GLY A 172 19.24 13.36 3.19
N ARG A 173 18.94 12.24 3.87
CA ARG A 173 19.64 11.76 5.08
C ARG A 173 20.48 10.50 4.82
N ASP A 174 20.02 9.62 3.95
CA ASP A 174 20.70 8.39 3.53
C ASP A 174 20.57 8.17 2.01
N PRO A 175 21.59 8.54 1.22
CA PRO A 175 21.57 8.43 -0.23
C PRO A 175 21.46 6.99 -0.77
N GLU A 176 21.79 5.97 0.04
CA GLU A 176 21.80 4.56 -0.35
C GLU A 176 20.40 3.94 -0.41
N ILE A 177 19.38 4.64 0.11
CA ILE A 177 17.99 4.17 0.02
C ILE A 177 17.56 4.13 -1.45
N GLN A 178 17.38 2.91 -1.95
CA GLN A 178 16.97 2.64 -3.33
C GLN A 178 15.46 2.60 -3.51
N PHE A 179 14.73 2.22 -2.46
CA PHE A 179 13.29 2.02 -2.51
C PHE A 179 12.59 2.70 -1.35
N GLN A 180 11.45 3.31 -1.64
CA GLN A 180 10.51 3.79 -0.64
C GLN A 180 9.25 2.95 -0.65
N LYS A 181 8.79 2.58 0.53
CA LYS A 181 7.57 1.81 0.72
C LYS A 181 6.46 2.69 1.29
N VAL A 182 5.23 2.47 0.84
CA VAL A 182 4.01 3.17 1.28
C VAL A 182 2.91 2.15 1.46
N LEU A 183 2.24 2.18 2.60
CA LEU A 183 1.09 1.34 2.88
C LEU A 183 -0.19 2.12 2.60
N MET A 184 -1.19 1.44 2.05
CA MET A 184 -2.56 1.93 1.93
C MET A 184 -3.49 0.99 2.67
N THR A 185 -4.41 1.54 3.46
CA THR A 185 -5.35 0.70 4.22
C THR A 185 -6.68 1.37 4.58
N ASP A 186 -7.71 0.58 4.79
CA ASP A 186 -8.94 0.98 5.52
C ASP A 186 -9.18 0.09 6.76
N GLY A 187 -8.09 -0.49 7.29
CA GLY A 187 -8.10 -1.48 8.36
C GLY A 187 -8.46 -2.89 7.89
N ASN A 188 -9.43 -3.04 6.98
CA ASN A 188 -9.86 -4.34 6.46
C ASN A 188 -9.12 -4.77 5.21
N ARG A 189 -8.61 -3.80 4.45
CA ARG A 189 -7.89 -4.01 3.20
C ARG A 189 -6.51 -3.38 3.32
N TRP A 190 -5.49 -4.08 2.86
CA TRP A 190 -4.10 -3.62 2.93
C TRP A 190 -3.41 -3.73 1.58
N LYS A 191 -2.61 -2.73 1.23
CA LYS A 191 -1.85 -2.70 -0.01
C LYS A 191 -0.52 -2.00 0.21
N LEU A 192 0.53 -2.47 -0.46
CA LEU A 192 1.84 -1.84 -0.45
C LEU A 192 2.13 -1.26 -1.84
N ILE A 193 2.73 -0.08 -1.85
CA ILE A 193 3.35 0.53 -3.02
C ILE A 193 4.83 0.67 -2.72
N GLN A 194 5.68 0.22 -3.64
CA GLN A 194 7.12 0.42 -3.60
C GLN A 194 7.53 1.35 -4.73
N ILE A 195 8.25 2.42 -4.41
CA ILE A 195 8.71 3.45 -5.34
C ILE A 195 10.22 3.33 -5.47
N GLY A 196 10.71 3.28 -6.70
CA GLY A 196 12.12 3.21 -7.06
C GLY A 196 12.80 4.57 -7.16
N ASN A 197 14.13 4.54 -7.29
CA ASN A 197 14.98 5.72 -7.41
C ASN A 197 14.80 6.52 -8.72
N ASP A 198 14.35 5.84 -9.76
CA ASP A 198 13.99 6.36 -11.08
C ASP A 198 12.55 6.89 -11.14
N GLY A 199 11.81 6.82 -10.03
CA GLY A 199 10.40 7.19 -9.99
C GLY A 199 9.47 6.13 -10.58
N SER A 200 9.95 4.93 -10.91
CA SER A 200 9.09 3.77 -11.16
C SER A 200 8.37 3.39 -9.86
N PHE A 201 7.20 2.75 -9.97
CA PHE A 201 6.54 2.20 -8.80
C PHE A 201 5.82 0.89 -9.10
N GLU A 202 5.86 -0.01 -8.13
CA GLU A 202 5.21 -1.31 -8.15
C GLU A 202 4.18 -1.37 -7.01
N LYS A 203 3.10 -2.10 -7.20
CA LYS A 203 2.02 -2.22 -6.20
C LYS A 203 1.63 -3.68 -5.99
N THR A 204 1.35 -4.06 -4.74
CA THR A 204 0.79 -5.37 -4.44
C THR A 204 -0.68 -5.45 -4.84
N HIS A 205 -1.22 -6.67 -4.80
CA HIS A 205 -2.66 -6.87 -4.71
C HIS A 205 -3.23 -6.24 -3.42
N VAL A 206 -4.55 -6.08 -3.37
CA VAL A 206 -5.26 -5.68 -2.15
C VAL A 206 -5.48 -6.92 -1.30
N TYR A 207 -4.81 -7.01 -0.15
CA TYR A 207 -5.01 -8.09 0.81
C TYR A 207 -6.28 -7.82 1.62
N GLU A 208 -7.29 -8.65 1.42
CA GLU A 208 -8.61 -8.57 2.03
C GLU A 208 -9.17 -9.97 2.31
N SER A 209 -10.13 -10.09 3.23
CA SER A 209 -10.68 -11.41 3.60
C SER A 209 -11.23 -12.16 2.38
N GLN A 210 -10.87 -13.43 2.26
CA GLN A 210 -11.33 -14.30 1.16
C GLN A 210 -12.56 -15.13 1.55
N ILE A 211 -12.81 -15.28 2.84
CA ILE A 211 -13.91 -16.10 3.39
C ILE A 211 -15.12 -15.26 3.81
N ASP A 212 -14.97 -13.94 3.94
CA ASP A 212 -16.00 -13.03 4.39
C ASP A 212 -16.54 -12.17 3.24
N ARG A 213 -17.85 -12.22 2.99
CA ARG A 213 -18.50 -11.46 1.91
C ARG A 213 -18.39 -9.94 2.06
N TYR A 214 -18.13 -9.46 3.27
CA TYR A 214 -17.95 -8.05 3.59
C TYR A 214 -16.47 -7.68 3.77
N PHE A 215 -15.56 -8.57 3.35
CA PHE A 215 -14.11 -8.41 3.34
C PHE A 215 -13.52 -8.09 4.73
N LYS A 216 -14.16 -8.57 5.80
CA LYS A 216 -13.72 -8.28 7.17
C LYS A 216 -12.48 -9.06 7.56
N ILE A 217 -11.33 -8.39 7.56
CA ILE A 217 -10.02 -9.03 7.82
C ILE A 217 -9.96 -9.73 9.18
N TYR A 218 -10.64 -9.19 10.20
CA TYR A 218 -10.66 -9.79 11.52
C TYR A 218 -11.34 -11.17 11.54
N ASN A 219 -12.09 -11.56 10.51
CA ASN A 219 -12.65 -12.91 10.37
C ASN A 219 -11.69 -13.93 9.75
N ASP A 220 -10.58 -13.48 9.18
CA ASP A 220 -9.68 -14.28 8.35
C ASP A 220 -8.24 -14.22 8.87
N ASP A 221 -7.84 -15.24 9.62
CA ASP A 221 -6.53 -15.29 10.29
C ASP A 221 -5.37 -15.33 9.28
N GLN A 222 -5.58 -15.91 8.10
CA GLN A 222 -4.57 -15.92 7.04
C GLN A 222 -4.36 -14.50 6.49
N MET A 223 -5.44 -13.75 6.27
CA MET A 223 -5.32 -12.37 5.80
C MET A 223 -4.79 -11.44 6.90
N GLN A 224 -5.11 -11.68 8.18
CA GLN A 224 -4.45 -11.00 9.29
C GLN A 224 -2.93 -11.23 9.27
N ASN A 225 -2.48 -12.48 9.02
CA ASN A 225 -1.07 -12.81 8.93
C ASN A 225 -0.37 -12.06 7.79
N LEU A 226 -1.01 -12.01 6.62
CA LEU A 226 -0.49 -11.28 5.46
C LEU A 226 -0.43 -9.76 5.71
N ALA A 227 -1.44 -9.18 6.37
CA ALA A 227 -1.43 -7.77 6.75
C ALA A 227 -0.34 -7.44 7.78
N LEU A 228 -0.05 -8.33 8.74
CA LEU A 228 1.09 -8.14 9.63
C LEU A 228 2.42 -8.28 8.88
N GLY A 229 2.51 -9.23 7.96
CA GLY A 229 3.70 -9.48 7.16
C GLY A 229 4.04 -8.33 6.21
N ILE A 230 3.06 -7.74 5.54
CA ILE A 230 3.27 -6.59 4.65
C ILE A 230 3.74 -5.35 5.42
N ILE A 231 3.22 -5.13 6.65
CA ILE A 231 3.68 -4.04 7.51
C ILE A 231 5.15 -4.27 7.88
N LYS A 232 5.53 -5.46 8.34
CA LYS A 232 6.92 -5.76 8.67
C LYS A 232 7.85 -5.63 7.47
N PHE A 233 7.45 -6.16 6.32
CA PHE A 233 8.23 -6.01 5.10
C PHE A 233 8.42 -4.55 4.70
N SER A 234 7.48 -3.67 5.04
CA SER A 234 7.63 -2.24 4.77
C SER A 234 8.79 -1.60 5.55
N LEU A 235 9.16 -2.17 6.69
CA LEU A 235 10.24 -1.69 7.58
C LEU A 235 11.64 -1.94 7.01
N ASP A 236 11.78 -2.97 6.19
CA ASP A 236 13.08 -3.44 5.73
C ASP A 236 13.54 -2.70 4.47
N GLN A 237 14.84 -2.46 4.35
CA GLN A 237 15.48 -2.14 3.08
C GLN A 237 16.05 -3.43 2.48
N PRO A 238 15.75 -3.76 1.20
CA PRO A 238 16.11 -5.04 0.65
C PRO A 238 17.63 -5.21 0.53
N ASP A 239 18.17 -6.25 1.17
CA ASP A 239 19.55 -6.68 0.96
C ASP A 239 19.71 -7.39 -0.41
N ASP A 240 20.94 -7.68 -0.83
CA ASP A 240 21.19 -8.30 -2.14
C ASP A 240 20.54 -9.68 -2.29
N LYS A 241 20.37 -10.41 -1.18
CA LYS A 241 19.70 -11.72 -1.17
C LYS A 241 18.20 -11.56 -1.38
N GLN A 242 17.57 -10.60 -0.72
CA GLN A 242 16.16 -10.26 -0.90
C GLN A 242 15.89 -9.71 -2.30
N LYS A 243 16.81 -8.93 -2.86
CA LYS A 243 16.73 -8.50 -4.28
C LYS A 243 16.78 -9.69 -5.23
N ALA A 244 17.69 -10.65 -5.01
CA ALA A 244 17.78 -11.86 -5.82
C ALA A 244 16.52 -12.73 -5.69
N LEU A 245 16.02 -12.90 -4.46
CA LEU A 245 14.80 -13.65 -4.19
C LEU A 245 13.57 -12.99 -4.82
N LYS A 246 13.45 -11.65 -4.74
CA LYS A 246 12.41 -10.89 -5.45
C LYS A 246 12.46 -11.16 -6.95
N LYS A 247 13.64 -11.12 -7.58
CA LYS A 247 13.79 -11.43 -9.02
C LYS A 247 13.32 -12.84 -9.37
N ILE A 248 13.59 -13.83 -8.51
CA ILE A 248 13.12 -15.20 -8.71
C ILE A 248 11.58 -15.26 -8.63
N TYR A 249 10.97 -14.62 -7.63
CA TYR A 249 9.51 -14.58 -7.51
C TYR A 249 8.85 -13.81 -8.64
N ASP A 250 9.39 -12.65 -9.02
CA ASP A 250 8.90 -11.88 -10.17
C ASP A 250 8.97 -12.74 -11.44
N PHE A 251 10.04 -13.51 -11.67
CA PHE A 251 10.13 -14.45 -12.80
C PHE A 251 9.07 -15.57 -12.73
N ILE A 252 8.85 -16.17 -11.56
CA ILE A 252 7.81 -17.20 -11.38
C ILE A 252 6.42 -16.62 -11.63
N ASP A 253 6.14 -15.45 -11.09
CA ASP A 253 4.86 -14.76 -11.23
C ASP A 253 4.61 -14.31 -12.67
N GLU A 254 5.62 -13.76 -13.36
CA GLU A 254 5.55 -13.47 -14.79
C GLU A 254 5.22 -14.76 -15.57
N ARG A 255 5.92 -15.86 -15.30
CA ARG A 255 5.67 -17.14 -15.99
C ARG A 255 4.27 -17.69 -15.74
N ARG A 256 3.73 -17.49 -14.54
CA ARG A 256 2.43 -18.02 -14.11
C ARG A 256 1.24 -17.14 -14.49
N PHE A 257 1.41 -15.81 -14.49
CA PHE A 257 0.32 -14.85 -14.64
C PHE A 257 0.43 -13.96 -15.89
N MET A 258 1.57 -13.89 -16.58
CA MET A 258 1.60 -13.32 -17.95
C MET A 258 1.10 -14.32 -19.00
N THR A 259 1.07 -15.62 -18.69
CA THR A 259 0.54 -16.67 -19.56
C THR A 259 -0.99 -16.72 -19.55
N GLU A 260 -1.64 -16.25 -18.48
CA GLU A 260 -3.10 -16.17 -18.37
C GLU A 260 -3.56 -14.70 -18.42
N LEU A 261 -3.79 -14.20 -19.64
CA LEU A 261 -4.50 -12.94 -19.85
C LEU A 261 -5.84 -12.97 -19.09
N ASP A 262 -6.16 -11.92 -18.35
CA ASP A 262 -7.47 -11.83 -17.69
C ASP A 262 -8.59 -11.96 -18.75
N PRO A 263 -9.76 -12.54 -18.42
CA PRO A 263 -10.78 -12.84 -19.41
C PRO A 263 -11.25 -11.63 -20.24
N GLN A 264 -11.25 -10.42 -19.66
CA GLN A 264 -11.64 -9.20 -20.36
C GLN A 264 -10.54 -8.72 -21.31
N THR A 265 -9.27 -8.74 -20.89
CA THR A 265 -8.14 -8.39 -21.77
C THR A 265 -7.94 -9.44 -22.84
N LYS A 266 -8.08 -10.73 -22.52
CA LYS A 266 -8.08 -11.84 -23.48
C LYS A 266 -9.19 -11.68 -24.51
N ALA A 267 -10.42 -11.37 -24.08
CA ALA A 267 -11.54 -11.14 -25.00
C ALA A 267 -11.32 -9.90 -25.88
N THR A 268 -10.74 -8.83 -25.33
CA THR A 268 -10.43 -7.60 -26.08
C THR A 268 -9.31 -7.85 -27.09
N PHE A 269 -8.29 -8.61 -26.70
CA PHE A 269 -7.17 -9.02 -27.55
C PHE A 269 -7.64 -9.98 -28.67
N GLU A 270 -8.46 -10.98 -28.35
CA GLU A 270 -9.12 -11.87 -29.30
C GLU A 270 -9.99 -11.09 -30.30
N LYS A 271 -10.77 -10.11 -29.82
CA LYS A 271 -11.58 -9.23 -30.67
C LYS A 271 -10.69 -8.40 -31.62
N ARG A 272 -9.63 -7.76 -31.13
CA ARG A 272 -8.66 -7.03 -31.98
C ARG A 272 -8.00 -7.95 -33.00
N LYS A 273 -7.57 -9.14 -32.57
CA LYS A 273 -6.94 -10.14 -33.44
C LYS A 273 -7.87 -10.64 -34.54
N LYS A 274 -9.18 -10.79 -34.26
CA LYS A 274 -10.22 -11.07 -35.27
C LYS A 274 -10.41 -9.89 -36.23
N TYR A 275 -10.47 -8.67 -35.71
CA TYR A 275 -10.69 -7.46 -36.51
C TYR A 275 -9.57 -7.19 -37.53
N TYR A 276 -8.33 -7.50 -37.15
CA TYR A 276 -7.14 -7.32 -37.98
C TYR A 276 -6.62 -8.64 -38.60
N PHE A 277 -7.43 -9.70 -38.61
CA PHE A 277 -7.01 -11.01 -39.12
C PHE A 277 -6.63 -11.00 -40.61
N TRP A 278 -7.30 -10.15 -41.40
CA TRP A 278 -7.07 -9.94 -42.82
C TRP A 278 -5.75 -9.21 -43.17
N LEU A 279 -5.06 -8.62 -42.19
CA LEU A 279 -3.80 -7.92 -42.43
C LEU A 279 -2.61 -8.91 -42.46
N PRO A 280 -1.58 -8.65 -43.29
CA PRO A 280 -0.33 -9.40 -43.28
C PRO A 280 0.26 -9.49 -41.87
N LYS A 281 0.85 -10.64 -41.54
CA LYS A 281 1.33 -10.97 -40.19
C LYS A 281 2.21 -9.87 -39.57
N SER A 282 3.12 -9.29 -40.35
CA SER A 282 4.01 -8.21 -39.92
C SER A 282 3.28 -6.93 -39.49
N ILE A 283 2.17 -6.60 -40.14
CA ILE A 283 1.33 -5.43 -39.82
C ILE A 283 0.38 -5.76 -38.67
N ARG A 284 -0.19 -6.97 -38.67
CA ARG A 284 -1.05 -7.45 -37.57
C ARG A 284 -0.31 -7.40 -36.24
N GLU A 285 0.96 -7.82 -36.22
CA GLU A 285 1.80 -7.77 -35.03
C GLU A 285 2.01 -6.35 -34.49
N VAL A 286 1.98 -5.30 -35.31
CA VAL A 286 2.07 -3.90 -34.82
C VAL A 286 0.81 -3.49 -34.06
N PHE A 287 -0.37 -3.86 -34.55
CA PHE A 287 -1.66 -3.50 -33.95
C PHE A 287 -2.13 -4.46 -32.84
N THR A 288 -1.59 -5.67 -32.80
CA THR A 288 -1.86 -6.67 -31.76
C THR A 288 -0.68 -6.86 -30.81
N ARG A 289 0.35 -6.02 -30.86
CA ARG A 289 1.41 -6.00 -29.84
C ARG A 289 0.84 -5.40 -28.55
N TYR A 290 1.26 -5.97 -27.44
CA TYR A 290 0.85 -5.61 -26.09
C TYR A 290 1.47 -4.25 -25.74
N ASN A 291 0.63 -3.25 -25.45
CA ASN A 291 0.97 -2.07 -24.66
C ASN A 291 0.11 -2.13 -23.39
#